data_AF-A0A845YQE2-F1
#
_entry.id   AF-A0A845YQE2-F1
#
_cell.length_a   1.000
_cell.length_b   1.000
_cell.length_c   1.000
_cell.angle_alpha   90.00
_cell.angle_beta   90.00
_cell.angle_gamma   90.00
#
_symmetry.space_group_name_H-M   'P 1'
#
loop_
_entity.id
_entity.type
_entity.pdbx_description
1 polymer ?
#
loop_
_entity_poly.entity_id
_entity_poly.type
_entity_poly.pdbx_seq_one_letter_code
_entity_poly.pdbx_strand_id
1 'polypeptide(L)'
;MSIALYSSLMTQTNNIKQQRFILVLILIYFCLGLVGILNHAMWRDELNVWLLVRDSNSLGELFDNLQYEGHPGLWYICLAWLNQFTDNPVIMQVFHLLLATGSISLFVKYSPFTQLQKILFVFGYLPIYEYLLISRNYAIGILLVFAFCTLFEQRHKSYLILAIILLLMANANAYCLFIATALGLTLILEYTLGSRIGFSTIASKLHILSSLTIFFLGILSSIAQMIPPADSTLQGGLSLWRLQFDPRHLATALTRVWSSYLPVITPADSKYLDVIVFAIISLVLLLWVSTILRQKPVAWCFYSLGTLEILVFTYTKFLGSARHYGHLYIILIAALWLASYESPSDLLDPLYKSRKGEALAYKNLDFMGNMPAPMLHPYSQSSTFIRV
;
A
#
# COMPACT_ATOMS: atom_id res chain seq x y z
N MET A 1 0.03 18.47 -47.10
CA MET A 1 0.81 17.84 -46.00
C MET A 1 -0.08 17.86 -44.76
N SER A 2 -0.62 16.71 -44.40
CA SER A 2 -1.87 16.58 -43.63
C SER A 2 -1.70 16.76 -42.12
N ILE A 3 -2.75 17.27 -41.46
CA ILE A 3 -2.88 17.39 -39.99
C ILE A 3 -2.54 16.07 -39.28
N ALA A 4 -2.82 14.93 -39.90
CA ALA A 4 -2.47 13.60 -39.41
C ALA A 4 -0.96 13.35 -39.32
N LEU A 5 -0.17 13.82 -40.31
CA LEU A 5 1.29 13.72 -40.28
C LEU A 5 1.88 14.61 -39.17
N TYR A 6 1.36 15.83 -39.01
CA TYR A 6 1.75 16.73 -37.93
C TYR A 6 1.43 16.15 -36.55
N SER A 7 0.21 15.62 -36.36
CA SER A 7 -0.22 14.97 -35.12
C SER A 7 0.64 13.74 -34.78
N SER A 8 0.98 12.92 -35.79
CA SER A 8 1.86 11.76 -35.64
C SER A 8 3.27 12.18 -35.23
N LEU A 9 3.86 13.19 -35.88
CA LEU A 9 5.19 13.73 -35.54
C LEU A 9 5.21 14.36 -34.13
N MET A 10 4.15 15.09 -33.74
CA MET A 10 4.03 15.65 -32.39
C MET A 10 3.90 14.57 -31.32
N THR A 11 3.16 13.49 -31.60
CA THR A 11 3.05 12.34 -30.70
C THR A 11 4.38 11.61 -30.55
N GLN A 12 5.10 11.40 -31.66
CA GLN A 12 6.42 10.75 -31.65
C GLN A 12 7.46 11.58 -30.90
N THR A 13 7.51 12.89 -31.14
CA THR A 13 8.45 13.78 -30.44
C THR A 13 8.16 13.88 -28.94
N ASN A 14 6.89 13.92 -28.54
CA ASN A 14 6.50 13.88 -27.13
C ASN A 14 6.89 12.56 -26.45
N ASN A 15 6.72 11.42 -27.12
CA ASN A 15 7.13 10.12 -26.61
C ASN A 15 8.67 10.05 -26.43
N ILE A 16 9.45 10.55 -27.40
CA ILE A 16 10.92 10.62 -27.29
C ILE A 16 11.34 11.50 -26.09
N LYS A 17 10.72 12.68 -25.92
CA LYS A 17 11.00 13.55 -24.77
C LYS A 17 10.71 12.86 -23.43
N GLN A 18 9.59 12.16 -23.34
CA GLN A 18 9.21 11.41 -22.15
C GLN A 18 10.20 10.27 -21.85
N GLN A 19 10.58 9.48 -22.86
CA GLN A 19 11.57 8.41 -22.68
C GLN A 19 12.94 8.94 -22.24
N ARG A 20 13.38 10.06 -22.84
CA ARG A 20 14.61 10.74 -22.42
C ARG A 20 14.54 11.21 -20.97
N PHE A 21 13.42 11.83 -20.57
CA PHE A 21 13.21 12.23 -19.17
C PHE A 21 13.31 11.04 -18.21
N ILE A 22 12.63 9.94 -18.53
CA ILE A 22 12.65 8.70 -17.72
C ILE A 22 14.09 8.18 -17.57
N LEU A 23 14.79 8.02 -18.71
CA LEU A 23 16.16 7.50 -18.73
C LEU A 23 17.13 8.37 -17.95
N VAL A 24 17.09 9.69 -18.17
CA VAL A 24 17.96 10.66 -17.49
C VAL A 24 17.71 10.64 -15.99
N LEU A 25 16.45 10.63 -15.55
CA LEU A 25 16.11 10.61 -14.13
C LEU A 25 16.61 9.34 -13.44
N ILE A 26 16.42 8.18 -14.07
CA ILE A 26 16.91 6.88 -13.55
C ILE A 26 18.45 6.86 -13.52
N LEU A 27 19.11 7.35 -14.58
CA LEU A 27 20.57 7.36 -14.66
C LEU A 27 21.17 8.27 -13.59
N ILE A 28 20.64 9.47 -13.39
CA ILE A 28 21.09 10.39 -12.34
C ILE A 28 20.90 9.72 -10.96
N TYR A 29 19.73 9.13 -10.71
CA TYR A 29 19.47 8.42 -9.45
C TYR A 29 20.48 7.29 -9.21
N PHE A 30 20.74 6.45 -10.23
CA PHE A 30 21.71 5.36 -10.15
C PHE A 30 23.13 5.90 -9.90
N CYS A 31 23.58 6.92 -10.62
CA CYS A 31 24.91 7.50 -10.46
C CYS A 31 25.10 8.12 -9.07
N LEU A 32 24.11 8.86 -8.57
CA LEU A 32 24.15 9.41 -7.21
C LEU A 32 24.15 8.29 -6.16
N GLY A 33 23.33 7.25 -6.36
CA GLY A 33 23.31 6.06 -5.52
C GLY A 33 24.66 5.34 -5.50
N LEU A 34 25.28 5.15 -6.66
CA LEU A 34 26.59 4.53 -6.78
C LEU A 34 27.66 5.33 -6.03
N VAL A 35 27.73 6.64 -6.24
CA VAL A 35 28.65 7.51 -5.49
C VAL A 35 28.35 7.40 -3.99
N GLY A 36 27.08 7.39 -3.60
CA GLY A 36 26.68 7.30 -2.21
C GLY A 36 27.10 5.98 -1.56
N ILE A 37 26.84 4.81 -2.18
CA ILE A 37 27.23 3.52 -1.59
C ILE A 37 28.75 3.37 -1.48
N LEU A 38 29.51 3.94 -2.42
CA LEU A 38 30.98 3.93 -2.38
C LEU A 38 31.56 4.78 -1.24
N ASN A 39 30.77 5.71 -0.68
CA ASN A 39 31.16 6.55 0.45
C ASN A 39 30.39 6.23 1.74
N HIS A 40 29.44 5.29 1.69
CA HIS A 40 28.63 4.89 2.85
C HIS A 40 29.34 3.76 3.60
N ALA A 41 29.79 4.06 4.82
CA ALA A 41 30.22 3.04 5.74
C ALA A 41 29.00 2.23 6.19
N MET A 42 29.00 0.92 5.93
CA MET A 42 27.91 0.03 6.34
C MET A 42 27.72 0.06 7.85
N TRP A 43 26.48 0.23 8.27
CA TRP A 43 26.11 0.29 9.67
C TRP A 43 26.17 -1.08 10.33
N ARG A 44 26.16 -1.08 11.66
CA ARG A 44 26.14 -2.31 12.46
C ARG A 44 24.98 -3.22 12.08
N ASP A 45 23.79 -2.67 11.85
CA ASP A 45 22.60 -3.45 11.49
C ASP A 45 22.63 -3.95 10.05
N GLU A 46 23.38 -3.33 9.14
CA GLU A 46 23.66 -3.87 7.80
C GLU A 46 24.63 -5.05 7.88
N LEU A 47 25.76 -4.86 8.60
CA LEU A 47 26.79 -5.88 8.74
C LEU A 47 26.33 -7.08 9.58
N ASN A 48 25.50 -6.88 10.62
CA ASN A 48 24.94 -7.98 11.40
C ASN A 48 24.21 -8.99 10.51
N VAL A 49 23.39 -8.48 9.59
CA VAL A 49 22.64 -9.30 8.64
C VAL A 49 23.57 -10.02 7.67
N TRP A 50 24.60 -9.33 7.16
CA TRP A 50 25.60 -9.96 6.29
C TRP A 50 26.37 -11.08 7.01
N LEU A 51 26.84 -10.83 8.24
CA LEU A 51 27.60 -11.81 9.02
C LEU A 51 26.74 -13.04 9.34
N LEU A 52 25.48 -12.84 9.74
CA LEU A 52 24.55 -13.95 9.98
C LEU A 52 24.42 -14.84 8.74
N VAL A 53 24.28 -14.23 7.56
CA VAL A 53 24.16 -14.96 6.29
C VAL A 53 25.47 -15.65 5.91
N ARG A 54 26.60 -14.93 5.99
CA ARG A 54 27.92 -15.44 5.62
C ARG A 54 28.35 -16.62 6.49
N ASP A 55 28.04 -16.55 7.78
CA ASP A 55 28.47 -17.53 8.77
C ASP A 55 27.45 -18.69 8.92
N SER A 56 26.38 -18.72 8.12
CA SER A 56 25.43 -19.84 8.04
C SER A 56 25.82 -20.79 6.90
N ASN A 57 26.11 -22.06 7.19
CA ASN A 57 26.61 -23.03 6.22
C ASN A 57 25.50 -23.65 5.34
N SER A 58 24.25 -23.45 5.70
CA SER A 58 23.09 -23.95 4.94
C SER A 58 21.88 -23.03 5.13
N LEU A 59 20.86 -23.20 4.28
CA LEU A 59 19.59 -22.49 4.47
C LEU A 59 18.89 -22.90 5.78
N GLY A 60 19.02 -24.17 6.22
CA GLY A 60 18.45 -24.61 7.49
C GLY A 60 19.07 -23.84 8.67
N GLU A 61 20.41 -23.82 8.73
CA GLU A 61 21.16 -23.08 9.75
C GLU A 61 20.87 -21.57 9.67
N LEU A 62 20.71 -21.01 8.47
CA LEU A 62 20.31 -19.62 8.30
C LEU A 62 18.96 -19.33 8.97
N PHE A 63 17.96 -20.19 8.79
CA PHE A 63 16.65 -20.02 9.43
C PHE A 63 16.70 -20.28 10.94
N ASP A 64 17.53 -21.21 11.40
CA ASP A 64 17.77 -21.45 12.82
C ASP A 64 18.43 -20.26 13.52
N ASN A 65 19.27 -19.49 12.80
CA ASN A 65 19.85 -18.25 13.32
C ASN A 65 18.85 -17.08 13.19
N LEU A 66 18.15 -16.98 12.07
CA LEU A 66 17.21 -15.90 11.76
C LEU A 66 16.04 -15.80 12.75
N GLN A 67 15.58 -16.91 13.31
CA GLN A 67 14.48 -16.90 14.30
C GLN A 67 14.79 -16.01 15.51
N TYR A 68 16.06 -15.80 15.86
CA TYR A 68 16.46 -14.92 16.95
C TYR A 68 16.38 -13.44 16.58
N GLU A 69 16.46 -13.08 15.29
CA GLU A 69 16.30 -11.71 14.79
C GLU A 69 14.82 -11.32 14.63
N GLY A 70 13.91 -12.29 14.50
CA GLY A 70 12.47 -12.04 14.35
C GLY A 70 12.10 -11.35 13.04
N HIS A 71 12.81 -11.67 11.96
CA HIS A 71 12.61 -11.08 10.64
C HIS A 71 12.20 -12.14 9.60
N PRO A 72 11.31 -11.80 8.63
CA PRO A 72 11.04 -12.67 7.49
C PRO A 72 12.29 -12.90 6.61
N GLY A 73 12.36 -14.08 5.99
CA GLY A 73 13.58 -14.59 5.36
C GLY A 73 13.88 -14.13 3.94
N LEU A 74 13.00 -13.42 3.23
CA LEU A 74 13.22 -13.12 1.80
C LEU A 74 14.54 -12.38 1.54
N TRP A 75 14.83 -11.36 2.35
CA TRP A 75 16.09 -10.61 2.26
C TRP A 75 17.31 -11.51 2.51
N TYR A 76 17.23 -12.35 3.55
CA TYR A 76 18.31 -13.25 3.94
C TYR A 76 18.57 -14.33 2.88
N ILE A 77 17.52 -14.86 2.24
CA ILE A 77 17.66 -15.79 1.11
C ILE A 77 18.39 -15.12 -0.06
N CYS A 78 18.03 -13.87 -0.40
CA CYS A 78 18.72 -13.13 -1.46
C CYS A 78 20.21 -12.95 -1.14
N LEU A 79 20.53 -12.58 0.10
CA LEU A 79 21.92 -12.42 0.53
C LEU A 79 22.67 -13.75 0.56
N ALA A 80 22.04 -14.84 0.99
CA ALA A 80 22.66 -16.17 1.02
C ALA A 80 23.03 -16.64 -0.39
N TRP A 81 22.22 -16.30 -1.39
CA TRP A 81 22.56 -16.51 -2.78
C TRP A 81 23.73 -15.62 -3.24
N LEU A 82 23.77 -14.34 -2.83
CA LEU A 82 24.87 -13.43 -3.17
C LEU A 82 26.21 -13.83 -2.53
N ASN A 83 26.17 -14.35 -1.31
CA ASN A 83 27.35 -14.80 -0.57
C ASN A 83 28.09 -15.95 -1.27
N GLN A 84 27.43 -16.68 -2.19
CA GLN A 84 28.08 -17.70 -3.01
C GLN A 84 29.11 -17.13 -4.00
N PHE A 85 29.04 -15.83 -4.31
CA PHE A 85 29.95 -15.18 -5.25
C PHE A 85 31.10 -14.45 -4.57
N THR A 86 30.91 -13.95 -3.35
CA THR A 86 31.93 -13.22 -2.59
C THR A 86 31.54 -13.06 -1.12
N ASP A 87 32.54 -13.15 -0.23
CA ASP A 87 32.38 -12.82 1.21
C ASP A 87 32.38 -11.31 1.49
N ASN A 88 32.61 -10.48 0.46
CA ASN A 88 32.67 -9.04 0.61
C ASN A 88 31.26 -8.42 0.71
N PRO A 89 30.90 -7.78 1.84
CA PRO A 89 29.58 -7.19 2.05
C PRO A 89 29.20 -6.08 1.07
N VAL A 90 30.14 -5.53 0.30
CA VAL A 90 29.84 -4.54 -0.75
C VAL A 90 28.84 -5.09 -1.78
N ILE A 91 28.78 -6.41 -2.01
CA ILE A 91 27.81 -7.01 -2.91
C ILE A 91 26.36 -6.74 -2.48
N MET A 92 26.11 -6.66 -1.17
CA MET A 92 24.81 -6.30 -0.61
C MET A 92 24.43 -4.86 -0.96
N GLN A 93 25.37 -3.90 -0.89
CA GLN A 93 25.13 -2.51 -1.27
C GLN A 93 24.84 -2.38 -2.78
N VAL A 94 25.58 -3.11 -3.62
CA VAL A 94 25.34 -3.15 -5.08
C VAL A 94 23.96 -3.74 -5.37
N PHE A 95 23.59 -4.84 -4.72
CA PHE A 95 22.27 -5.44 -4.87
C PHE A 95 21.15 -4.47 -4.44
N HIS A 96 21.34 -3.78 -3.32
CA HIS A 96 20.41 -2.78 -2.82
C HIS A 96 20.25 -1.59 -3.79
N LEU A 97 21.35 -1.10 -4.37
CA LEU A 97 21.34 -0.09 -5.44
C LEU A 97 20.50 -0.54 -6.64
N LEU A 98 20.61 -1.81 -7.06
CA LEU A 98 19.81 -2.36 -8.15
C LEU A 98 18.32 -2.45 -7.80
N LEU A 99 17.98 -2.89 -6.58
CA LEU A 99 16.59 -2.93 -6.10
C LEU A 99 15.96 -1.53 -6.04
N ALA A 100 16.69 -0.57 -5.48
CA ALA A 100 16.24 0.82 -5.38
C ALA A 100 16.09 1.45 -6.76
N THR A 101 17.05 1.23 -7.67
CA THR A 101 16.97 1.69 -9.06
C THR A 101 15.82 1.04 -9.81
N GLY A 102 15.56 -0.26 -9.59
CA GLY A 102 14.39 -0.96 -10.11
C GLY A 102 13.09 -0.35 -9.62
N SER A 103 13.01 -0.03 -8.33
CA SER A 103 11.85 0.63 -7.71
C SER A 103 11.57 1.99 -8.36
N ILE A 104 12.59 2.83 -8.47
CA ILE A 104 12.49 4.13 -9.14
C ILE A 104 12.16 3.98 -10.62
N SER A 105 12.68 2.97 -11.30
CA SER A 105 12.36 2.69 -12.70
C SER A 105 10.88 2.39 -12.89
N LEU A 106 10.29 1.56 -12.03
CA LEU A 106 8.85 1.29 -12.04
C LEU A 106 8.04 2.57 -11.76
N PHE A 107 8.41 3.28 -10.70
CA PHE A 107 7.73 4.50 -10.29
C PHE A 107 7.75 5.57 -11.39
N VAL A 108 8.91 5.92 -11.94
CA VAL A 108 9.02 6.99 -12.94
C VAL A 108 8.31 6.63 -14.24
N LYS A 109 8.37 5.36 -14.64
CA LYS A 109 7.78 4.87 -15.89
C LYS A 109 6.26 4.71 -15.83
N TYR A 110 5.72 4.17 -14.74
CA TYR A 110 4.33 3.71 -14.70
C TYR A 110 3.41 4.51 -13.76
N SER A 111 3.96 5.28 -12.82
CA SER A 111 3.10 6.04 -11.89
C SER A 111 2.39 7.21 -12.58
N PRO A 112 1.18 7.57 -12.12
CA PRO A 112 0.34 8.63 -12.69
C PRO A 112 0.81 10.05 -12.32
N PHE A 113 1.93 10.17 -11.60
CA PHE A 113 2.40 11.44 -11.08
C PHE A 113 3.02 12.33 -12.17
N THR A 114 2.91 13.64 -11.97
CA THR A 114 3.55 14.65 -12.82
C THR A 114 5.08 14.54 -12.77
N GLN A 115 5.77 15.12 -13.77
CA GLN A 115 7.23 15.12 -13.80
C GLN A 115 7.84 15.76 -12.55
N LEU A 116 7.26 16.87 -12.07
CA LEU A 116 7.73 17.53 -10.85
C LEU A 116 7.59 16.63 -9.62
N GLN A 117 6.42 16.00 -9.42
CA GLN A 117 6.19 15.06 -8.33
C GLN A 117 7.17 13.87 -8.40
N LYS A 118 7.47 13.39 -9.62
CA LYS A 118 8.44 12.32 -9.83
C LYS A 118 9.85 12.74 -9.40
N ILE A 119 10.31 13.92 -9.81
CA ILE A 119 11.61 14.48 -9.40
C ILE A 119 11.66 14.62 -7.87
N LEU A 120 10.64 15.24 -7.27
CA LEU A 120 10.59 15.48 -5.82
C LEU A 120 10.58 14.18 -5.01
N PHE A 121 9.86 13.15 -5.45
CA PHE A 121 9.87 11.85 -4.80
C PHE A 121 11.23 11.18 -4.94
N VAL A 122 11.74 11.06 -6.17
CA VAL A 122 13.00 10.34 -6.47
C VAL A 122 14.18 10.91 -5.69
N PHE A 123 14.27 12.23 -5.56
CA PHE A 123 15.34 12.90 -4.82
C PHE A 123 14.94 13.27 -3.38
N GLY A 124 13.81 12.73 -2.89
CA GLY A 124 13.38 12.90 -1.51
C GLY A 124 14.24 12.09 -0.53
N TYR A 125 14.17 12.47 0.75
CA TYR A 125 14.94 11.84 1.83
C TYR A 125 14.75 10.32 1.89
N LEU A 126 13.51 9.83 1.87
CA LEU A 126 13.24 8.40 2.03
C LEU A 126 13.81 7.56 0.86
N PRO A 127 13.54 7.86 -0.43
CA PRO A 127 14.05 7.03 -1.52
C PRO A 127 15.57 7.05 -1.65
N ILE A 128 16.22 8.21 -1.49
CA ILE A 128 17.69 8.30 -1.60
C ILE A 128 18.42 7.76 -0.38
N TYR A 129 17.96 8.06 0.83
CA TYR A 129 18.73 7.76 2.02
C TYR A 129 18.31 6.43 2.64
N GLU A 130 17.09 6.36 3.16
CA GLU A 130 16.60 5.20 3.93
C GLU A 130 16.36 3.95 3.07
N TYR A 131 16.00 4.12 1.79
CA TYR A 131 15.63 3.01 0.90
C TYR A 131 16.62 2.76 -0.25
N LEU A 132 17.79 3.43 -0.23
CA LEU A 132 18.87 3.22 -1.20
C LEU A 132 20.25 3.10 -0.54
N LEU A 133 20.66 4.04 0.32
CA LEU A 133 22.03 4.03 0.85
C LEU A 133 22.21 3.03 1.99
N ILE A 134 21.21 2.90 2.84
CA ILE A 134 21.22 1.96 3.97
C ILE A 134 20.66 0.62 3.50
N SER A 135 21.52 -0.37 3.36
CA SER A 135 21.24 -1.67 2.72
C SER A 135 20.41 -2.57 3.62
N ARG A 136 19.08 -2.41 3.54
CA ARG A 136 18.13 -3.09 4.43
C ARG A 136 17.04 -3.77 3.61
N ASN A 137 16.31 -4.66 4.28
CA ASN A 137 15.19 -5.41 3.72
C ASN A 137 14.00 -4.55 3.22
N TYR A 138 13.99 -3.24 3.48
CA TYR A 138 12.95 -2.34 2.99
C TYR A 138 12.97 -2.14 1.47
N ALA A 139 14.14 -2.15 0.81
CA ALA A 139 14.21 -1.92 -0.64
C ALA A 139 13.46 -2.98 -1.46
N ILE A 140 13.50 -4.25 -1.04
CA ILE A 140 12.66 -5.31 -1.64
C ILE A 140 11.18 -4.96 -1.47
N GLY A 141 10.78 -4.51 -0.28
CA GLY A 141 9.43 -4.04 0.00
C GLY A 141 8.96 -2.93 -0.93
N ILE A 142 9.77 -1.88 -1.09
CA ILE A 142 9.43 -0.74 -1.97
C ILE A 142 9.30 -1.19 -3.42
N LEU A 143 10.21 -2.04 -3.91
CA LEU A 143 10.15 -2.61 -5.25
C LEU A 143 8.83 -3.36 -5.46
N LEU A 144 8.45 -4.21 -4.50
CA LEU A 144 7.23 -5.02 -4.58
C LEU A 144 5.97 -4.17 -4.49
N VAL A 145 5.95 -3.08 -3.70
CA VAL A 145 4.82 -2.15 -3.66
C VAL A 145 4.62 -1.48 -5.02
N PHE A 146 5.70 -0.99 -5.65
CA PHE A 146 5.59 -0.36 -6.97
C PHE A 146 5.31 -1.36 -8.10
N ALA A 147 5.80 -2.60 -7.97
CA ALA A 147 5.43 -3.69 -8.87
C ALA A 147 3.93 -4.01 -8.75
N PHE A 148 3.38 -4.07 -7.53
CA PHE A 148 1.96 -4.26 -7.29
C PHE A 148 1.14 -3.14 -7.95
N CYS A 149 1.48 -1.87 -7.71
CA CYS A 149 0.79 -0.73 -8.32
C CYS A 149 0.84 -0.78 -9.87
N THR A 150 2.01 -1.12 -10.44
CA THR A 150 2.20 -1.23 -11.90
C THR A 150 1.31 -2.31 -12.51
N LEU A 151 1.12 -3.43 -11.80
CA LEU A 151 0.38 -4.59 -12.30
C LEU A 151 -1.08 -4.61 -11.82
N PHE A 152 -1.53 -3.56 -11.13
CA PHE A 152 -2.84 -3.51 -10.49
C PHE A 152 -4.02 -3.62 -11.46
N GLU A 153 -3.91 -3.08 -12.68
CA GLU A 153 -4.95 -3.23 -13.71
C GLU A 153 -5.17 -4.69 -14.15
N GLN A 154 -4.18 -5.57 -13.96
CA GLN A 154 -4.31 -6.97 -14.35
C GLN A 154 -5.35 -7.73 -13.53
N ARG A 155 -5.77 -7.20 -12.37
CA ARG A 155 -6.78 -7.80 -11.48
C ARG A 155 -8.14 -8.05 -12.13
N HIS A 156 -8.48 -7.28 -13.17
CA HIS A 156 -9.68 -7.52 -13.98
C HIS A 156 -9.62 -8.85 -14.74
N LYS A 157 -8.42 -9.39 -14.98
CA LYS A 157 -8.20 -10.65 -15.70
C LYS A 157 -7.79 -11.79 -14.76
N SER A 158 -6.89 -11.51 -13.81
CA SER A 158 -6.38 -12.50 -12.86
C SER A 158 -5.74 -11.82 -11.65
N TYR A 159 -5.86 -12.42 -10.47
CA TYR A 159 -5.21 -11.96 -9.24
C TYR A 159 -3.88 -12.67 -8.96
N LEU A 160 -3.52 -13.68 -9.76
CA LEU A 160 -2.42 -14.61 -9.42
C LEU A 160 -1.08 -13.91 -9.26
N ILE A 161 -0.73 -13.01 -10.19
CA ILE A 161 0.53 -12.26 -10.14
C ILE A 161 0.54 -11.32 -8.93
N LEU A 162 -0.58 -10.66 -8.64
CA LEU A 162 -0.71 -9.81 -7.45
C LEU A 162 -0.56 -10.62 -6.17
N ALA A 163 -1.16 -11.82 -6.09
CA ALA A 163 -1.01 -12.69 -4.93
C ALA A 163 0.43 -13.15 -4.72
N ILE A 164 1.17 -13.47 -5.78
CA ILE A 164 2.60 -13.80 -5.69
C ILE A 164 3.40 -12.59 -5.16
N ILE A 165 3.12 -11.38 -5.66
CA ILE A 165 3.75 -10.16 -5.17
C ILE A 165 3.43 -9.94 -3.68
N LEU A 166 2.18 -10.14 -3.27
CA LEU A 166 1.76 -10.02 -1.86
C LEU A 166 2.45 -11.06 -0.97
N LEU A 167 2.65 -12.30 -1.45
CA LEU A 167 3.40 -13.33 -0.72
C LEU A 167 4.85 -12.91 -0.50
N LEU A 168 5.52 -12.43 -1.55
CA LEU A 168 6.90 -11.96 -1.46
C LEU A 168 6.99 -10.71 -0.57
N MET A 169 6.02 -9.80 -0.68
CA MET A 169 5.97 -8.56 0.10
C MET A 169 5.80 -8.86 1.57
N ALA A 170 4.90 -9.78 1.93
CA ALA A 170 4.71 -10.23 3.30
C ALA A 170 6.02 -10.77 3.90
N ASN A 171 6.78 -11.52 3.11
CA ASN A 171 8.05 -12.11 3.52
C ASN A 171 9.26 -11.17 3.40
N ALA A 172 9.08 -9.89 3.05
CA ALA A 172 10.19 -8.93 2.96
C ALA A 172 10.58 -8.37 4.34
N ASN A 173 9.58 -7.89 5.10
CA ASN A 173 9.73 -7.37 6.47
C ASN A 173 8.34 -7.14 7.11
N ALA A 174 8.32 -6.87 8.42
CA ALA A 174 7.08 -6.67 9.18
C ALA A 174 6.17 -5.54 8.64
N TYR A 175 6.75 -4.42 8.17
CA TYR A 175 5.95 -3.32 7.61
C TYR A 175 5.34 -3.71 6.27
N CYS A 176 6.06 -4.49 5.47
CA CYS A 176 5.56 -5.02 4.21
C CYS A 176 4.51 -6.12 4.40
N LEU A 177 4.55 -6.88 5.51
CA LEU A 177 3.44 -7.75 5.93
C LEU A 177 2.14 -6.94 6.16
N PHE A 178 2.21 -5.81 6.86
CA PHE A 178 1.04 -4.94 7.04
C PHE A 178 0.53 -4.39 5.71
N ILE A 179 1.43 -3.87 4.86
CA ILE A 179 1.03 -3.36 3.53
C ILE A 179 0.42 -4.48 2.67
N ALA A 180 1.02 -5.67 2.65
CA ALA A 180 0.50 -6.81 1.90
C ALA A 180 -0.89 -7.23 2.42
N THR A 181 -1.07 -7.26 3.74
CA THR A 181 -2.35 -7.57 4.38
C THR A 181 -3.41 -6.55 4.00
N ALA A 182 -3.12 -5.25 4.13
CA ALA A 182 -4.02 -4.17 3.76
C ALA A 182 -4.40 -4.23 2.27
N LEU A 183 -3.45 -4.46 1.35
CA LEU A 183 -3.72 -4.61 -0.08
C LEU A 183 -4.56 -5.85 -0.39
N GLY A 184 -4.25 -7.00 0.20
CA GLY A 184 -4.99 -8.24 -0.02
C GLY A 184 -6.43 -8.16 0.50
N LEU A 185 -6.63 -7.60 1.71
CA LEU A 185 -7.96 -7.33 2.25
C LEU A 185 -8.73 -6.34 1.38
N THR A 186 -8.06 -5.31 0.87
CA THR A 186 -8.67 -4.34 -0.05
C THR A 186 -9.14 -5.01 -1.35
N LEU A 187 -8.35 -5.92 -1.94
CA LEU A 187 -8.76 -6.68 -3.13
C LEU A 187 -9.94 -7.61 -2.83
N ILE A 188 -9.97 -8.25 -1.66
CA ILE A 188 -11.12 -9.07 -1.23
C ILE A 188 -12.38 -8.21 -1.09
N LEU A 189 -12.26 -7.02 -0.51
CA LEU A 189 -13.36 -6.06 -0.39
C LEU A 189 -13.81 -5.55 -1.77
N GLU A 190 -12.89 -5.23 -2.68
CA GLU A 190 -13.20 -4.83 -4.06
C GLU A 190 -13.99 -5.93 -4.78
N TYR A 191 -13.53 -7.18 -4.68
CA TYR A 191 -14.20 -8.34 -5.29
C TYR A 191 -15.61 -8.56 -4.71
N THR A 192 -15.77 -8.48 -3.37
CA THR A 192 -17.07 -8.70 -2.72
C THR A 192 -18.06 -7.54 -2.95
N LEU A 193 -17.56 -6.31 -3.08
CA LEU A 193 -18.36 -5.13 -3.34
C LEU A 193 -18.55 -4.83 -4.83
N GLY A 194 -18.00 -5.65 -5.74
CA GLY A 194 -17.77 -5.31 -7.14
C GLY A 194 -18.91 -4.56 -7.83
N SER A 195 -20.14 -5.07 -7.76
CA SER A 195 -21.32 -4.43 -8.38
C SER A 195 -21.65 -3.04 -7.82
N ARG A 196 -21.31 -2.75 -6.57
CA ARG A 196 -21.56 -1.46 -5.89
C ARG A 196 -20.53 -0.40 -6.24
N ILE A 197 -19.33 -0.81 -6.66
CA ILE A 197 -18.21 0.07 -7.00
C ILE A 197 -17.88 0.05 -8.50
N GLY A 198 -18.74 -0.57 -9.33
CA GLY A 198 -18.54 -0.65 -10.78
C GLY A 198 -17.37 -1.54 -11.21
N PHE A 199 -16.91 -2.44 -10.32
CA PHE A 199 -15.82 -3.36 -10.59
C PHE A 199 -16.35 -4.71 -11.08
N SER A 200 -15.73 -5.22 -12.14
CA SER A 200 -15.93 -6.58 -12.64
C SER A 200 -14.60 -7.23 -12.98
N THR A 201 -14.56 -8.56 -12.85
CA THR A 201 -13.40 -9.39 -13.20
C THR A 201 -13.87 -10.58 -14.01
N ILE A 202 -13.06 -10.98 -15.00
CA ILE A 202 -13.25 -12.21 -15.78
C ILE A 202 -12.42 -13.38 -15.22
N ALA A 203 -11.75 -13.19 -14.07
CA ALA A 203 -10.95 -14.22 -13.45
C ALA A 203 -11.79 -15.46 -13.09
N SER A 204 -11.25 -16.65 -13.38
CA SER A 204 -11.91 -17.91 -13.03
C SER A 204 -11.92 -18.12 -11.51
N LYS A 205 -12.88 -18.91 -11.02
CA LYS A 205 -12.96 -19.29 -9.59
C LYS A 205 -11.67 -19.96 -9.10
N LEU A 206 -11.03 -20.77 -9.95
CA LEU A 206 -9.76 -21.41 -9.63
C LEU A 206 -8.66 -20.36 -9.41
N HIS A 207 -8.53 -19.37 -10.31
CA HIS A 207 -7.53 -18.30 -10.14
C HIS A 207 -7.76 -17.51 -8.86
N ILE A 208 -9.02 -17.23 -8.51
CA ILE A 208 -9.37 -16.54 -7.27
C ILE A 208 -8.96 -17.38 -6.06
N LEU A 209 -9.32 -18.66 -6.03
CA LEU A 209 -8.96 -19.56 -4.93
C LEU A 209 -7.45 -19.72 -4.79
N SER A 210 -6.72 -19.95 -5.90
CA SER A 210 -5.26 -20.01 -5.90
C SER A 210 -4.63 -18.71 -5.40
N SER A 211 -5.17 -17.56 -5.79
CA SER A 211 -4.67 -16.25 -5.35
C SER A 211 -4.88 -16.05 -3.85
N LEU A 212 -6.05 -16.44 -3.31
CA LEU A 212 -6.32 -16.42 -1.87
C LEU A 212 -5.37 -17.34 -1.12
N THR A 213 -5.18 -18.57 -1.60
CA THR A 213 -4.25 -19.52 -0.98
C THR A 213 -2.82 -18.98 -0.94
N ILE A 214 -2.32 -18.44 -2.06
CA ILE A 214 -0.97 -17.85 -2.12
C ILE A 214 -0.86 -16.66 -1.15
N PHE A 215 -1.86 -15.78 -1.14
CA PHE A 215 -1.88 -14.63 -0.24
C PHE A 215 -1.84 -15.04 1.25
N PHE A 216 -2.71 -15.96 1.68
CA PHE A 216 -2.73 -16.42 3.07
C PHE A 216 -1.49 -17.22 3.44
N LEU A 217 -0.94 -18.04 2.53
CA LEU A 217 0.34 -18.72 2.75
C LEU A 217 1.49 -17.71 2.96
N GLY A 218 1.48 -16.59 2.24
CA GLY A 218 2.43 -15.50 2.42
C GLY A 218 2.36 -14.88 3.83
N ILE A 219 1.16 -14.59 4.31
CA ILE A 219 0.94 -14.07 5.66
C ILE A 219 1.38 -15.10 6.71
N LEU A 220 0.91 -16.34 6.62
CA LEU A 220 1.18 -17.38 7.61
C LEU A 220 2.67 -17.71 7.67
N SER A 221 3.35 -17.80 6.53
CA SER A 221 4.81 -18.03 6.48
C SER A 221 5.58 -16.86 7.10
N SER A 222 5.20 -15.61 6.82
CA SER A 222 5.87 -14.45 7.43
C SER A 222 5.69 -14.42 8.95
N ILE A 223 4.47 -14.69 9.45
CA ILE A 223 4.20 -14.72 10.89
C ILE A 223 5.00 -15.83 11.56
N ALA A 224 5.01 -17.03 10.98
CA ALA A 224 5.75 -18.17 11.53
C ALA A 224 7.26 -17.88 11.69
N GLN A 225 7.86 -17.15 10.75
CA GLN A 225 9.29 -16.78 10.80
C GLN A 225 9.59 -15.67 11.81
N MET A 226 8.61 -14.83 12.15
CA MET A 226 8.79 -13.68 13.03
C MET A 226 8.54 -13.97 14.52
N ILE A 227 8.16 -15.21 14.87
CA ILE A 227 7.98 -15.61 16.26
C ILE A 227 9.34 -16.07 16.80
N PRO A 228 10.00 -15.28 17.67
CA PRO A 228 11.29 -15.69 18.22
C PRO A 228 11.10 -16.80 19.26
N PRO A 229 12.14 -17.61 19.51
CA PRO A 229 12.13 -18.60 20.58
C PRO A 229 12.12 -17.90 21.96
N ALA A 230 11.64 -18.63 22.97
CA ALA A 230 11.38 -18.07 24.31
C ALA A 230 12.65 -17.58 25.04
N ASP A 231 13.81 -18.11 24.68
CA ASP A 231 15.14 -17.77 25.18
C ASP A 231 15.83 -16.65 24.38
N SER A 232 15.20 -16.15 23.31
CA SER A 232 15.75 -15.01 22.58
C SER A 232 15.80 -13.76 23.46
N THR A 233 17.02 -13.28 23.67
CA THR A 233 17.33 -12.00 24.31
C THR A 233 17.47 -10.87 23.28
N LEU A 234 17.60 -11.22 21.99
CA LEU A 234 17.58 -10.34 20.83
C LEU A 234 16.14 -9.94 20.48
N GLN A 235 15.37 -9.51 21.48
CA GLN A 235 14.02 -9.04 21.24
C GLN A 235 14.11 -7.65 20.61
N GLY A 236 13.74 -7.53 19.34
CA GLY A 236 13.66 -6.29 18.56
C GLY A 236 12.70 -5.24 19.16
N GLY A 237 13.06 -4.70 20.33
CA GLY A 237 12.25 -3.85 21.18
C GLY A 237 11.97 -4.49 22.55
N LEU A 238 12.79 -4.14 23.53
CA LEU A 238 12.69 -4.37 24.98
C LEU A 238 11.42 -3.75 25.63
N SER A 239 10.25 -3.95 25.03
CA SER A 239 8.98 -3.82 25.73
C SER A 239 8.07 -4.96 25.34
N LEU A 240 7.52 -5.61 26.37
CA LEU A 240 6.26 -6.34 26.26
C LEU A 240 5.25 -5.49 25.47
N TRP A 241 4.33 -6.14 24.79
CA TRP A 241 3.23 -5.46 24.10
C TRP A 241 2.60 -4.40 25.02
N ARG A 242 2.62 -3.15 24.59
CA ARG A 242 1.97 -2.05 25.30
C ARG A 242 0.49 -2.08 24.97
N LEU A 243 -0.28 -2.69 25.87
CA LEU A 243 -1.75 -2.76 25.77
C LEU A 243 -2.44 -1.72 26.66
N GLN A 244 -1.71 -1.14 27.61
CA GLN A 244 -2.23 -0.07 28.46
C GLN A 244 -2.35 1.22 27.65
N PHE A 245 -3.45 1.94 27.85
CA PHE A 245 -3.70 3.22 27.19
C PHE A 245 -2.82 4.32 27.81
N ASP A 246 -2.01 4.98 26.97
CA ASP A 246 -1.19 6.12 27.32
C ASP A 246 -1.41 7.23 26.26
N PRO A 247 -2.06 8.35 26.64
CA PRO A 247 -2.39 9.42 25.69
C PRO A 247 -1.14 10.11 25.13
N ARG A 248 -0.05 10.20 25.91
CA ARG A 248 1.21 10.79 25.42
C ARG A 248 1.83 9.86 24.39
N HIS A 249 1.87 8.57 24.68
CA HIS A 249 2.43 7.60 23.73
C HIS A 249 1.60 7.50 22.44
N LEU A 250 0.28 7.60 22.55
CA LEU A 250 -0.61 7.68 21.38
C LEU A 250 -0.28 8.92 20.54
N ALA A 251 -0.13 10.09 21.16
CA ALA A 251 0.28 11.30 20.44
C ALA A 251 1.66 11.12 19.77
N THR A 252 2.63 10.49 20.44
CA THR A 252 3.94 10.15 19.86
C THR A 252 3.87 9.15 18.71
N ALA A 253 2.91 8.22 18.71
CA ALA A 253 2.68 7.32 17.57
C ALA A 253 2.03 8.09 16.40
N LEU A 254 1.09 9.00 16.68
CA LEU A 254 0.44 9.83 15.68
C LEU A 254 1.42 10.81 15.00
N THR A 255 2.41 11.34 15.72
CA THR A 255 3.43 12.22 15.11
C THR A 255 4.22 11.53 14.00
N ARG A 256 4.28 10.19 13.99
CA ARG A 256 4.97 9.41 12.96
C ARG A 256 4.36 9.57 11.57
N VAL A 257 3.07 9.89 11.47
CA VAL A 257 2.45 10.24 10.19
C VAL A 257 3.12 11.48 9.61
N TRP A 258 3.15 12.57 10.38
CA TRP A 258 3.86 13.78 9.95
C TRP A 258 5.34 13.51 9.67
N SER A 259 6.06 12.88 10.60
CA SER A 259 7.49 12.60 10.45
C SER A 259 7.80 11.70 9.24
N SER A 260 6.85 10.89 8.79
CA SER A 260 7.01 10.10 7.57
C SER A 260 6.89 10.93 6.29
N TYR A 261 6.02 11.95 6.27
CA TYR A 261 5.77 12.75 5.06
C TYR A 261 6.77 13.91 4.96
N LEU A 262 7.17 14.47 6.11
CA LEU A 262 8.10 15.59 6.22
C LEU A 262 9.20 15.28 7.27
N PRO A 263 10.17 14.41 6.93
CA PRO A 263 11.21 13.96 7.86
C PRO A 263 12.20 15.06 8.28
N VAL A 264 12.16 16.24 7.63
CA VAL A 264 13.05 17.37 7.94
C VAL A 264 12.60 18.15 9.17
N ILE A 265 11.29 18.20 9.45
CA ILE A 265 10.71 18.96 10.56
C ILE A 265 9.98 17.97 11.45
N THR A 266 10.65 17.42 12.46
CA THR A 266 10.08 16.40 13.34
C THR A 266 10.08 16.83 14.79
N PRO A 267 9.01 16.55 15.56
CA PRO A 267 8.96 16.90 16.97
C PRO A 267 9.95 16.03 17.75
N ALA A 268 10.65 16.64 18.72
CA ALA A 268 11.40 15.86 19.69
C ALA A 268 10.42 15.19 20.67
N ASP A 269 10.50 13.87 20.84
CA ASP A 269 9.58 13.11 21.71
C ASP A 269 9.60 13.55 23.19
N SER A 270 10.70 14.18 23.60
CA SER A 270 10.85 14.77 24.94
C SER A 270 10.00 16.04 25.14
N LYS A 271 9.64 16.75 24.07
CA LYS A 271 8.89 18.02 24.10
C LYS A 271 7.39 17.77 23.95
N TYR A 272 6.68 17.80 25.08
CA TYR A 272 5.27 17.44 25.14
C TYR A 272 4.35 18.31 24.26
N LEU A 273 4.57 19.63 24.23
CA LEU A 273 3.77 20.54 23.41
C LEU A 273 3.96 20.26 21.91
N ASP A 274 5.20 20.06 21.47
CA ASP A 274 5.51 19.71 20.08
C ASP A 274 4.78 18.41 19.71
N VAL A 275 4.87 17.37 20.54
CA VAL A 275 4.19 16.09 20.31
C VAL A 275 2.67 16.27 20.12
N ILE A 276 2.00 17.05 20.97
CA ILE A 276 0.55 17.29 20.84
C ILE A 276 0.24 18.03 19.53
N VAL A 277 0.95 19.12 19.25
CA VAL A 277 0.70 19.95 18.07
C VAL A 277 0.88 19.12 16.80
N PHE A 278 1.99 18.38 16.68
CA PHE A 278 2.24 17.54 15.53
C PHE A 278 1.31 16.32 15.44
N ALA A 279 0.83 15.78 16.57
CA ALA A 279 -0.21 14.75 16.55
C ALA A 279 -1.54 15.29 15.99
N ILE A 280 -1.94 16.51 16.36
CA ILE A 280 -3.14 17.16 15.80
C ILE A 280 -2.96 17.40 14.30
N ILE A 281 -1.80 17.91 13.89
CA ILE A 281 -1.49 18.13 12.46
C ILE A 281 -1.54 16.80 11.70
N SER A 282 -0.97 15.72 12.24
CA SER A 282 -1.07 14.38 11.68
C SER A 282 -2.52 13.94 11.49
N LEU A 283 -3.39 14.13 12.48
CA LEU A 283 -4.81 13.78 12.38
C LEU A 283 -5.52 14.60 11.29
N VAL A 284 -5.26 15.91 11.22
CA VAL A 284 -5.79 16.77 10.15
C VAL A 284 -5.33 16.29 8.78
N LEU A 285 -4.07 15.90 8.65
CA LEU A 285 -3.48 15.39 7.42
C LEU A 285 -4.13 14.06 6.99
N LEU A 286 -4.30 13.11 7.92
CA LEU A 286 -4.99 11.85 7.67
C LEU A 286 -6.43 12.07 7.21
N LEU A 287 -7.16 12.94 7.90
CA LEU A 287 -8.54 13.29 7.54
C LEU A 287 -8.59 13.94 6.15
N TRP A 288 -7.68 14.87 5.87
CA TRP A 288 -7.62 15.53 4.57
C TRP A 288 -7.35 14.54 3.44
N VAL A 289 -6.34 13.67 3.55
CA VAL A 289 -6.07 12.62 2.55
C VAL A 289 -7.26 11.68 2.41
N SER A 290 -7.87 11.27 3.53
CA SER A 290 -9.08 10.44 3.54
C SER A 290 -10.23 11.10 2.77
N THR A 291 -10.44 12.42 2.90
CA THR A 291 -11.46 13.13 2.12
C THR A 291 -11.16 13.19 0.63
N ILE A 292 -9.89 13.30 0.22
CA ILE A 292 -9.48 13.26 -1.19
C ILE A 292 -9.76 11.86 -1.78
N LEU A 293 -9.44 10.82 -1.02
CA LEU A 293 -9.57 9.43 -1.47
C LEU A 293 -11.01 8.89 -1.36
N ARG A 294 -11.94 9.58 -0.69
CA ARG A 294 -13.30 9.05 -0.43
C ARG A 294 -14.08 8.60 -1.68
N GLN A 295 -13.79 9.19 -2.84
CA GLN A 295 -14.43 8.82 -4.11
C GLN A 295 -13.76 7.60 -4.78
N LYS A 296 -12.68 7.08 -4.20
CA LYS A 296 -11.83 6.01 -4.71
C LYS A 296 -11.79 4.91 -3.64
N PRO A 297 -12.86 4.10 -3.50
CA PRO A 297 -13.07 3.23 -2.35
C PRO A 297 -11.95 2.23 -2.13
N VAL A 298 -11.29 1.73 -3.18
CA VAL A 298 -10.19 0.76 -3.05
C VAL A 298 -8.94 1.47 -2.49
N ALA A 299 -8.53 2.59 -3.09
CA ALA A 299 -7.41 3.40 -2.59
C ALA A 299 -7.66 3.91 -1.17
N TRP A 300 -8.88 4.34 -0.86
CA TRP A 300 -9.27 4.78 0.48
C TRP A 300 -9.17 3.64 1.50
N CYS A 301 -9.67 2.45 1.15
CA CYS A 301 -9.63 1.28 2.01
C CYS A 301 -8.19 0.86 2.30
N PHE A 302 -7.35 0.77 1.26
CA PHE A 302 -5.93 0.46 1.41
C PHE A 302 -5.21 1.51 2.28
N TYR A 303 -5.40 2.80 1.99
CA TYR A 303 -4.80 3.88 2.77
C TYR A 303 -5.17 3.80 4.25
N SER A 304 -6.46 3.59 4.53
CA SER A 304 -6.98 3.55 5.90
C SER A 304 -6.50 2.31 6.66
N LEU A 305 -6.62 1.12 6.06
CA LEU A 305 -6.18 -0.13 6.67
C LEU A 305 -4.66 -0.14 6.89
N GLY A 306 -3.87 0.17 5.86
CA GLY A 306 -2.41 0.15 5.95
C GLY A 306 -1.87 1.18 6.96
N THR A 307 -2.46 2.39 6.98
CA THR A 307 -2.09 3.42 7.96
C THR A 307 -2.46 2.98 9.38
N LEU A 308 -3.67 2.44 9.58
CA LEU A 308 -4.14 1.99 10.88
C LEU A 308 -3.28 0.87 11.44
N GLU A 309 -2.98 -0.16 10.63
CA GLU A 309 -2.14 -1.30 11.03
C GLU A 309 -0.75 -0.84 11.50
N ILE A 310 -0.08 0.03 10.72
CA ILE A 310 1.23 0.57 11.10
C ILE A 310 1.14 1.43 12.36
N LEU A 311 0.11 2.26 12.52
CA LEU A 311 -0.07 3.07 13.72
C LEU A 311 -0.34 2.23 14.97
N VAL A 312 -1.16 1.18 14.84
CA VAL A 312 -1.40 0.21 15.92
C VAL A 312 -0.10 -0.47 16.30
N PHE A 313 0.69 -0.95 15.34
CA PHE A 313 2.00 -1.56 15.62
C PHE A 313 2.97 -0.55 16.26
N THR A 314 2.97 0.69 15.77
CA THR A 314 3.81 1.77 16.28
C THR A 314 3.52 2.07 17.75
N TYR A 315 2.23 2.10 18.12
CA TYR A 315 1.79 2.32 19.49
C TYR A 315 2.03 1.12 20.41
N THR A 316 1.71 -0.08 19.93
CA THR A 316 1.68 -1.29 20.78
C THR A 316 3.03 -1.96 20.92
N LYS A 317 3.93 -1.78 19.94
CA LYS A 317 5.16 -2.58 19.86
C LYS A 317 6.41 -1.76 19.59
N PHE A 318 6.40 -0.88 18.60
CA PHE A 318 7.66 -0.28 18.13
C PHE A 318 7.49 1.11 17.48
N LEU A 319 7.86 2.16 18.21
CA LEU A 319 7.83 3.55 17.70
C LEU A 319 8.66 3.78 16.43
N GLY A 320 9.72 2.98 16.28
CA GLY A 320 10.57 2.98 15.09
C GLY A 320 11.36 4.26 14.84
N SER A 321 12.00 4.28 13.68
CA SER A 321 12.81 5.37 13.14
C SER A 321 12.35 5.71 11.71
N ALA A 322 12.99 6.67 11.04
CA ALA A 322 12.50 7.19 9.77
C ALA A 322 12.24 6.14 8.68
N ARG A 323 13.11 5.14 8.50
CA ARG A 323 12.85 4.01 7.57
C ARG A 323 11.59 3.21 7.90
N HIS A 324 11.24 3.13 9.17
CA HIS A 324 10.11 2.35 9.67
C HIS A 324 8.79 3.07 9.38
N TYR A 325 8.61 4.27 9.95
CA TYR A 325 7.38 5.02 9.70
C TYR A 325 7.32 5.64 8.29
N GLY A 326 8.42 5.69 7.55
CA GLY A 326 8.44 6.05 6.13
C GLY A 326 7.52 5.18 5.26
N HIS A 327 7.16 3.97 5.70
CA HIS A 327 6.15 3.14 5.04
C HIS A 327 4.77 3.80 4.98
N LEU A 328 4.43 4.69 5.94
CA LEU A 328 3.19 5.48 5.87
C LEU A 328 3.19 6.43 4.66
N TYR A 329 4.35 7.00 4.31
CA TYR A 329 4.50 7.82 3.10
C TYR A 329 4.39 6.95 1.84
N ILE A 330 4.99 5.76 1.86
CA ILE A 330 4.88 4.81 0.74
C ILE A 330 3.43 4.36 0.54
N ILE A 331 2.66 4.13 1.62
CA ILE A 331 1.23 3.85 1.57
C ILE A 331 0.46 5.01 0.93
N LEU A 332 0.76 6.27 1.30
CA LEU A 332 0.15 7.43 0.65
C LEU A 332 0.42 7.43 -0.86
N ILE A 333 1.68 7.27 -1.26
CA ILE A 333 2.09 7.28 -2.67
C ILE A 333 1.42 6.13 -3.42
N ALA A 334 1.41 4.92 -2.86
CA ALA A 334 0.75 3.77 -3.47
C ALA A 334 -0.78 3.97 -3.55
N ALA A 335 -1.42 4.50 -2.51
CA ALA A 335 -2.86 4.77 -2.53
C ALA A 335 -3.24 5.81 -3.60
N LEU A 336 -2.47 6.89 -3.73
CA LEU A 336 -2.67 7.88 -4.80
C LEU A 336 -2.43 7.29 -6.20
N TRP A 337 -1.50 6.34 -6.33
CA TRP A 337 -1.31 5.60 -7.57
C TRP A 337 -2.53 4.73 -7.86
N LEU A 338 -2.99 3.90 -6.91
CA LEU A 338 -4.15 3.03 -7.07
C LEU A 338 -5.42 3.82 -7.42
N ALA A 339 -5.61 4.98 -6.80
CA ALA A 339 -6.74 5.89 -7.05
C ALA A 339 -6.86 6.32 -8.53
N SER A 340 -5.75 6.33 -9.28
CA SER A 340 -5.75 6.67 -10.72
C SER A 340 -6.38 5.59 -11.60
N TYR A 341 -6.42 4.33 -11.13
CA TYR A 341 -7.04 3.20 -11.85
C TYR A 341 -8.53 3.07 -11.58
N GLU A 342 -9.04 3.75 -10.55
CA GLU A 342 -10.43 3.67 -10.14
C GLU A 342 -11.30 4.72 -10.82
N SER A 343 -12.55 4.35 -11.12
CA SER A 343 -13.60 5.33 -11.43
C SER A 343 -14.17 5.94 -10.14
N PRO A 344 -14.59 7.21 -10.12
CA PRO A 344 -15.25 7.79 -8.96
C PRO A 344 -16.48 6.97 -8.54
N SER A 345 -16.64 6.74 -7.23
CA SER A 345 -17.78 6.03 -6.65
C SER A 345 -18.37 6.83 -5.48
N ASP A 346 -19.71 6.86 -5.41
CA ASP A 346 -20.44 7.50 -4.32
C ASP A 346 -20.63 6.59 -3.09
N LEU A 347 -20.02 5.39 -3.07
CA LEU A 347 -20.21 4.40 -2.00
C LEU A 347 -19.96 4.95 -0.59
N LEU A 348 -18.94 5.80 -0.46
CA LEU A 348 -18.51 6.39 0.81
C LEU A 348 -19.06 7.81 1.02
N ASP A 349 -19.90 8.32 0.12
CA ASP A 349 -20.51 9.65 0.29
C ASP A 349 -21.70 9.55 1.26
N PRO A 350 -21.69 10.24 2.41
CA PRO A 350 -22.82 10.24 3.34
C PRO A 350 -24.12 10.75 2.68
N LEU A 351 -24.05 11.59 1.65
CA LEU A 351 -25.23 12.08 0.91
C LEU A 351 -25.78 11.08 -0.11
N TYR A 352 -25.01 10.04 -0.48
CA TYR A 352 -25.48 9.00 -1.41
C TYR A 352 -26.66 8.21 -0.84
N LYS A 353 -26.65 7.92 0.47
CA LYS A 353 -27.77 7.26 1.16
C LYS A 353 -29.02 8.14 1.19
N SER A 354 -28.89 9.46 1.35
CA SER A 354 -30.03 10.40 1.32
C SER A 354 -30.66 10.44 -0.07
N ARG A 355 -29.87 10.62 -1.14
CA ARG A 355 -30.40 10.67 -2.52
C ARG A 355 -31.05 9.35 -2.96
N LYS A 356 -30.50 8.21 -2.56
CA LYS A 356 -31.11 6.90 -2.87
C LYS A 356 -32.37 6.64 -2.05
N GLY A 357 -32.40 7.08 -0.78
CA GLY A 357 -33.59 7.05 0.08
C GLY A 357 -34.71 7.94 -0.45
N GLU A 358 -34.38 9.16 -0.89
CA GLU A 358 -35.31 10.09 -1.54
C GLU A 358 -35.81 9.52 -2.89
N ALA A 359 -34.93 9.00 -3.74
CA ALA A 359 -35.32 8.40 -5.02
C ALA A 359 -36.25 7.18 -4.83
N LEU A 360 -36.05 6.36 -3.79
CA LEU A 360 -36.96 5.27 -3.44
C LEU A 360 -38.27 5.78 -2.81
N ALA A 361 -38.23 6.86 -2.03
CA ALA A 361 -39.42 7.49 -1.47
C ALA A 361 -40.31 8.11 -2.56
N TYR A 362 -39.73 8.82 -3.53
CA TYR A 362 -40.45 9.34 -4.71
C TYR A 362 -41.06 8.22 -5.55
N LYS A 363 -40.32 7.12 -5.77
CA LYS A 363 -40.82 5.96 -6.52
C LYS A 363 -41.97 5.23 -5.82
N ASN A 364 -41.99 5.24 -4.49
CA ASN A 364 -43.09 4.69 -3.68
C ASN A 364 -44.30 5.62 -3.61
N LEU A 365 -44.09 6.95 -3.63
CA LEU A 365 -45.15 7.95 -3.72
C LEU A 365 -45.87 7.89 -5.09
N ASP A 366 -45.13 7.72 -6.19
CA ASP A 366 -45.72 7.49 -7.52
C ASP A 366 -46.50 6.16 -7.61
N PHE A 367 -46.13 5.16 -6.82
CA PHE A 367 -46.84 3.88 -6.73
C PHE A 367 -48.14 4.00 -5.91
N MET A 368 -48.17 4.86 -4.88
CA MET A 368 -49.37 5.14 -4.08
C MET A 368 -50.35 6.09 -4.78
N GLY A 369 -49.88 6.96 -5.68
CA GLY A 369 -50.73 7.84 -6.49
C GLY A 369 -51.50 7.14 -7.63
N ASN A 370 -51.20 5.87 -7.92
CA ASN A 370 -51.78 5.08 -9.02
C ASN A 370 -52.71 3.95 -8.54
N MET A 371 -53.22 3.98 -7.31
CA MET A 371 -54.31 3.08 -6.91
C MET A 371 -55.64 3.55 -7.52
N PRO A 372 -56.33 2.75 -8.35
CA PRO A 372 -57.65 3.11 -8.86
C PRO A 372 -58.68 3.15 -7.71
N ALA A 373 -59.45 4.23 -7.66
CA ALA A 373 -60.53 4.40 -6.69
C ALA A 373 -61.56 3.25 -6.78
N PRO A 374 -62.12 2.77 -5.65
CA PRO A 374 -63.10 1.69 -5.69
C PRO A 374 -64.39 2.16 -6.36
N MET A 375 -64.78 1.45 -7.43
CA MET A 375 -66.05 1.66 -8.14
C MET A 375 -67.24 1.39 -7.21
N LEU A 376 -68.05 2.43 -6.95
CA LEU A 376 -69.37 2.33 -6.35
C LEU A 376 -70.36 1.76 -7.37
N HIS A 377 -70.86 0.55 -7.13
CA HIS A 377 -72.01 -0.04 -7.85
C HIS A 377 -73.33 0.54 -7.31
N PRO A 378 -74.24 1.04 -8.16
CA PRO A 378 -75.63 1.24 -7.76
C PRO A 378 -76.45 -0.04 -8.01
N TYR A 379 -77.04 -0.57 -6.95
CA TYR A 379 -78.18 -1.48 -7.00
C TYR A 379 -79.46 -0.66 -7.25
N SER A 380 -80.28 -1.06 -8.22
CA SER A 380 -81.73 -0.90 -8.12
C SER A 380 -82.46 -2.04 -8.84
N GLN A 381 -83.28 -2.73 -8.06
CA GLN A 381 -84.12 -3.87 -8.37
C GLN A 381 -85.28 -3.56 -9.34
N SER A 382 -85.52 -4.53 -10.23
CA SER A 382 -86.80 -5.18 -10.60
C SER A 382 -88.10 -4.36 -10.76
N SER A 383 -88.72 -4.47 -11.95
CA SER A 383 -90.01 -5.17 -12.23
C SER A 383 -91.24 -4.25 -12.03
N THR A 384 -92.33 -4.25 -12.80
CA THR A 384 -93.03 -5.31 -13.55
C THR A 384 -93.97 -4.67 -14.57
N PHE A 385 -94.27 -5.45 -15.61
CA PHE A 385 -95.24 -5.29 -16.69
C PHE A 385 -96.73 -5.44 -16.26
N ILE A 386 -97.64 -5.08 -17.19
CA ILE A 386 -98.98 -5.71 -17.47
C ILE A 386 -100.05 -5.45 -16.39
N ARG A 387 -101.28 -4.97 -16.65
CA ARG A 387 -102.27 -5.16 -17.72
C ARG A 387 -102.37 -6.58 -18.29
N VAL A 388 -103.07 -7.37 -17.49
CA VAL A 388 -103.74 -8.67 -17.66
C VAL A 388 -102.95 -9.88 -17.17
#